data_AF-A0A3D5EVC8-F1
#
_entry.id   AF-A0A3D5EVC8-F1
#
_cell.length_a   1.000
_cell.length_b   1.000
_cell.length_c   1.000
_cell.angle_alpha   90.00
_cell.angle_beta   90.00
_cell.angle_gamma   90.00
#
_symmetry.space_group_name_H-M   'P 1'
#
loop_
_entity.id
_entity.type
_entity.pdbx_description
1 polymer ?
#
loop_
_entity_poly.entity_id
_entity_poly.type
_entity_poly.pdbx_seq_one_letter_code
_entity_poly.pdbx_strand_id
1 'polypeptide(L)' 'TPGQGRKDAKTRLQEHLQGIRLALPQYLLAGTEGEAHAQQFRVACLIDGLGIRTEGRGASRRAAEQMAAENALAALDRR' A
#
# COMPACT_ATOMS: atom_id res chain seq x y z
N THR A 1 -24.75 15.24 -3.09
CA THR A 1 -24.57 13.92 -3.74
C THR A 1 -23.47 13.21 -2.98
N PRO A 2 -23.68 12.04 -2.34
CA PRO A 2 -22.68 11.49 -1.44
C PRO A 2 -21.42 11.14 -2.24
N GLY A 3 -20.28 11.46 -1.63
CA GLY A 3 -18.97 11.65 -2.23
C GLY A 3 -18.60 10.65 -3.31
N GLN A 4 -18.17 11.19 -4.44
CA GLN A 4 -17.36 10.51 -5.45
C GLN A 4 -16.02 10.15 -4.77
N GLY A 5 -16.05 9.11 -3.93
CA GLY A 5 -14.93 8.66 -3.13
C GLY A 5 -13.87 8.13 -4.07
N ARG A 6 -12.81 8.91 -4.28
CA ARG A 6 -11.60 8.45 -4.97
C ARG A 6 -11.20 7.12 -4.33
N LYS A 7 -11.31 6.01 -5.06
CA LYS A 7 -11.01 4.66 -4.54
C LYS A 7 -9.66 4.68 -3.83
N ASP A 8 -9.58 4.07 -2.65
CA ASP A 8 -8.35 4.04 -1.88
C ASP A 8 -7.24 3.30 -2.64
N ALA A 9 -5.99 3.53 -2.27
CA ALA A 9 -4.85 3.04 -3.03
C ALA A 9 -4.77 1.50 -3.03
N LYS A 10 -5.19 0.83 -1.95
CA LYS A 10 -5.22 -0.63 -1.89
C LYS A 10 -6.23 -1.20 -2.89
N THR A 11 -7.43 -0.63 -2.96
CA THR A 11 -8.45 -1.06 -3.92
C THR A 11 -7.98 -0.84 -5.36
N ARG A 12 -7.40 0.33 -5.67
CA ARG A 12 -6.86 0.61 -7.03
C ARG A 12 -5.73 -0.34 -7.42
N LEU A 13 -4.81 -0.63 -6.50
CA LEU A 13 -3.72 -1.57 -6.73
C LEU A 13 -4.24 -3.00 -6.94
N GLN A 14 -5.19 -3.44 -6.13
CA GLN A 14 -5.84 -4.73 -6.28
C GLN A 14 -6.49 -4.88 -7.66
N GLU A 15 -7.31 -3.90 -8.08
CA GLU A 15 -7.99 -3.93 -9.38
C GLU A 15 -6.98 -3.96 -10.53
N HIS A 16 -5.90 -3.19 -10.44
CA HIS A 16 -4.83 -3.19 -11.44
C HIS A 16 -4.19 -4.57 -11.58
N LEU A 17 -3.75 -5.18 -10.46
CA LEU A 17 -3.09 -6.49 -10.47
C LEU A 17 -4.01 -7.60 -10.96
N GLN A 18 -5.27 -7.59 -10.53
CA GLN A 18 -6.27 -8.54 -11.03
C GLN A 18 -6.53 -8.36 -12.52
N GLY A 19 -6.59 -7.12 -13.02
CA GLY A 19 -6.77 -6.80 -14.44
C GLY A 19 -5.66 -7.35 -15.33
N ILE A 20 -4.43 -7.47 -14.81
CA ILE A 20 -3.29 -8.08 -15.50
C ILE A 20 -3.03 -9.53 -15.10
N ARG A 21 -3.98 -10.20 -14.43
CA ARG A 21 -3.93 -11.60 -13.98
C ARG A 21 -2.75 -11.94 -13.07
N LEU A 22 -2.35 -10.99 -12.24
CA LEU A 22 -1.35 -11.21 -11.19
C LEU A 22 -2.01 -11.47 -9.83
N ALA A 23 -1.21 -12.08 -8.94
CA ALA A 23 -1.59 -12.26 -7.55
C ALA A 23 -1.82 -10.92 -6.84
N LEU A 24 -2.64 -10.96 -5.79
CA LEU A 24 -2.91 -9.82 -4.93
C LEU A 24 -1.63 -9.37 -4.18
N PRO A 25 -1.52 -8.08 -3.83
CA PRO A 25 -0.37 -7.58 -3.10
C PRO A 25 -0.38 -8.09 -1.66
N GLN A 26 0.79 -8.46 -1.15
CA GLN A 26 0.97 -8.86 0.25
C GLN A 26 1.43 -7.66 1.08
N TYR A 27 0.88 -7.51 2.29
CA TYR A 27 1.28 -6.44 3.22
C TYR A 27 1.92 -7.03 4.47
N LEU A 28 3.08 -6.51 4.85
CA LEU A 28 3.84 -6.96 6.02
C LEU A 28 4.15 -5.77 6.93
N LEU A 29 3.87 -5.90 8.23
CA LEU A 29 4.32 -4.92 9.22
C LEU A 29 5.84 -5.02 9.36
N ALA A 30 6.55 -4.01 8.85
CA ALA A 30 8.01 -3.93 8.86
C ALA A 30 8.54 -3.32 10.17
N GLY A 31 7.73 -2.54 10.87
CA GLY A 31 8.12 -1.97 12.16
C GLY A 31 7.08 -1.04 12.74
N THR A 32 7.24 -0.79 14.04
CA THR A 32 6.47 0.20 14.78
C THR A 32 7.44 0.97 15.64
N GLU A 33 7.47 2.29 15.50
CA GLU A 33 8.45 3.18 16.11
C GLU A 33 7.74 4.33 16.84
N GLY A 34 8.38 4.92 17.84
CA GLY A 34 7.87 6.07 18.59
C GLY A 34 7.01 5.72 19.81
N GLU A 35 6.71 6.75 20.60
CA GLU A 35 5.87 6.68 21.79
C GLU A 35 4.42 6.32 21.44
N ALA A 36 3.66 5.75 22.38
CA ALA A 36 2.29 5.29 22.13
C ALA A 36 1.36 6.37 21.52
N HIS A 37 1.56 7.64 21.89
CA HIS A 37 0.77 8.78 21.38
C HIS A 37 1.33 9.39 20.07
N ALA A 38 2.51 8.96 19.64
CA ALA A 38 3.22 9.43 18.44
C ALA A 38 3.73 8.24 17.61
N GLN A 39 3.00 7.12 17.67
CA GLN A 39 3.43 5.86 17.11
C GLN A 39 3.36 5.91 15.58
N GLN A 40 4.46 5.54 14.93
CA GLN A 40 4.57 5.42 13.50
C GLN A 40 4.70 3.94 13.10
N PHE A 41 3.80 3.50 12.24
CA PHE A 41 3.81 2.17 11.65
C PHE A 41 4.52 2.21 10.32
N ARG A 42 5.28 1.16 10.01
CA ARG A 42 5.96 0.95 8.75
C ARG A 42 5.48 -0.37 8.16
N VAL A 43 4.95 -0.32 6.94
CA VAL A 43 4.39 -1.49 6.26
C VAL A 43 5.03 -1.63 4.89
N ALA A 44 5.46 -2.84 4.55
CA ALA A 44 5.89 -3.20 3.21
C ALA A 44 4.72 -3.72 2.38
N CYS A 45 4.65 -3.35 1.10
CA CYS A 45 3.79 -3.91 0.08
C CYS A 45 4.65 -4.72 -0.89
N LEU A 46 4.30 -5.99 -1.10
CA LEU A 46 5.01 -6.92 -1.97
C LEU A 46 4.12 -7.35 -3.13
N ILE A 47 4.67 -7.32 -4.33
CA ILE A 47 4.02 -7.82 -5.56
C ILE A 47 5.01 -8.79 -6.22
N ASP A 48 4.95 -10.05 -5.80
CA ASP A 48 5.92 -11.09 -6.19
C ASP A 48 6.02 -11.25 -7.70
N GLY A 49 4.87 -11.25 -8.39
CA GLY A 49 4.81 -11.39 -9.85
C GLY A 49 5.51 -10.28 -10.64
N LEU A 50 5.86 -9.16 -9.99
CA LEU A 50 6.57 -8.04 -10.62
C LEU A 50 7.93 -7.75 -9.99
N GLY A 51 8.29 -8.48 -8.92
CA GLY A 51 9.49 -8.19 -8.11
C GLY A 51 9.45 -6.81 -7.46
N ILE A 52 8.25 -6.26 -7.20
CA ILE A 52 8.08 -4.93 -6.61
C ILE A 52 7.95 -5.08 -5.10
N ARG A 53 8.78 -4.30 -4.38
CA ARG A 53 8.66 -4.08 -2.96
C ARG A 53 8.68 -2.58 -2.69
N THR A 54 7.63 -2.08 -2.03
CA THR A 54 7.55 -0.70 -1.57
C THR A 54 7.26 -0.65 -0.08
N GLU A 55 7.58 0.46 0.56
CA GLU A 55 7.27 0.68 1.98
C GLU A 55 6.47 1.96 2.14
N GLY A 56 5.54 1.94 3.10
CA GLY A 56 4.74 3.09 3.51
C GLY A 56 4.81 3.27 5.01
N ARG A 57 4.60 4.51 5.46
CA ARG A 57 4.56 4.88 6.88
C ARG A 57 3.28 5.61 7.22
N GLY A 58 2.80 5.49 8.45
CA GLY A 58 1.62 6.22 8.89
C GLY A 58 1.35 6.10 10.39
N ALA A 59 0.48 6.96 10.91
CA ALA A 59 0.04 6.94 12.32
C ALA A 59 -0.82 5.72 12.68
N SER A 60 -1.16 4.87 11.70
CA SER A 60 -1.80 3.58 11.90
C SER A 60 -1.28 2.58 10.86
N ARG A 61 -1.44 1.28 11.14
CA ARG A 61 -1.17 0.22 10.16
C ARG A 61 -1.90 0.45 8.84
N ARG A 62 -3.19 0.80 8.90
CA ARG A 62 -4.00 1.09 7.70
C ARG A 62 -3.45 2.27 6.90
N ALA A 63 -3.03 3.34 7.56
CA ALA A 63 -2.43 4.49 6.87
C ALA A 63 -1.10 4.12 6.20
N ALA A 64 -0.25 3.34 6.88
CA ALA A 64 1.01 2.84 6.34
C ALA A 64 0.79 1.91 5.13
N GLU A 65 -0.22 1.02 5.19
CA GLU A 65 -0.61 0.17 4.06
C GLU A 65 -1.07 0.98 2.84
N GLN A 66 -1.91 2.01 3.05
CA GLN A 66 -2.36 2.88 1.97
C GLN A 66 -1.18 3.57 1.30
N MET A 67 -0.24 4.12 2.07
CA MET A 67 0.98 4.73 1.53
C MET A 67 1.86 3.72 0.78
N ALA A 68 1.99 2.49 1.31
CA ALA A 68 2.75 1.43 0.63
C ALA A 68 2.12 1.08 -0.72
N ALA A 69 0.78 1.03 -0.79
CA ALA A 69 0.03 0.80 -2.02
C ALA A 69 0.18 1.97 -3.02
N GLU A 70 0.15 3.21 -2.56
CA GLU A 70 0.41 4.39 -3.41
C GLU A 70 1.81 4.33 -4.01
N ASN A 71 2.81 3.99 -3.21
CA ASN A 71 4.18 3.83 -3.67
C ASN A 71 4.30 2.68 -4.70
N ALA A 72 3.56 1.58 -4.51
CA ALA A 72 3.55 0.47 -5.46
C ALA A 72 2.91 0.88 -6.80
N LEU A 73 1.79 1.59 -6.78
CA LEU A 73 1.16 2.16 -7.98
C LEU A 73 2.12 3.09 -8.72
N ALA A 74 2.79 3.99 -8.01
CA ALA A 74 3.79 4.88 -8.61
C ALA A 74 4.99 4.11 -9.19
N ALA A 75 5.37 2.97 -8.62
CA ALA A 75 6.41 2.11 -9.17
C ALA A 75 5.97 1.37 -10.44
N LEU A 76 4.67 1.03 -10.55
CA LEU A 76 4.08 0.45 -11.76
C LEU A 76 4.05 1.48 -12.91
N ASP A 77 3.72 2.73 -12.61
CA ASP A 77 3.65 3.82 -13.62
C ASP A 77 5.01 4.21 -14.20
N ARG A 78 6.12 3.86 -13.53
CA ARG A 78 7.50 4.21 -13.94
C ARG A 78 8.19 3.11 -14.75
N ARG A 79 7.50 2.02 -15.05
CA ARG A 79 8.00 0.91 -15.88
C ARG A 79 7.53 1.07 -17.32
#